data_AF-A0A1A8CG47-F1
#
_entry.id   AF-A0A1A8CG47-F1
#
_cell.length_a   1.000
_cell.length_b   1.000
_cell.length_c   1.000
_cell.angle_alpha   90.00
_cell.angle_beta   90.00
_cell.angle_gamma   90.00
#
_symmetry.space_group_name_H-M   'P 1'
#
loop_
_entity.id
_entity.type
_entity.pdbx_description
1 polymer ?
#
loop_
_entity_poly.entity_id
_entity_poly.type
_entity_poly.pdbx_seq_one_letter_code
_entity_poly.pdbx_strand_id
1 'polypeptide(L)' 'KTDRLISVKAVALSQFLENNQQQINLMDKAVLELGAGTGLLSIVASLLGAWVMATDLPDVLTNLTFNLRR' A
#
# COMPACT_ATOMS: atom_id res chain seq x y z
N LYS A 1 11.88 18.06 7.66
CA LYS A 1 10.82 17.03 7.66
C LYS A 1 10.55 16.73 6.20
N THR A 2 11.19 15.70 5.66
CA THR A 2 11.19 15.46 4.21
C THR A 2 9.83 14.87 3.86
N ASP A 3 8.99 15.60 3.13
CA ASP A 3 7.75 15.07 2.60
C ASP A 3 8.12 13.91 1.65
N ARG A 4 7.95 12.67 2.10
CA ARG A 4 8.13 11.51 1.24
C ARG A 4 6.98 11.51 0.23
N LEU A 5 7.30 11.91 -1.00
CA LEU A 5 6.37 11.91 -2.12
C LEU A 5 5.93 10.49 -2.50
N ILE A 6 4.79 10.39 -3.17
CA ILE A 6 4.34 9.13 -3.76
C ILE A 6 5.38 8.64 -4.77
N SER A 7 5.83 7.39 -4.59
CA SER A 7 6.82 6.77 -5.48
C SER A 7 6.18 6.32 -6.79
N VAL A 8 6.85 6.59 -7.91
CA VAL A 8 6.44 6.08 -9.24
C VAL A 8 6.33 4.55 -9.29
N LYS A 9 7.12 3.84 -8.47
CA LYS A 9 7.04 2.37 -8.36
C LYS A 9 5.76 1.92 -7.67
N ALA A 10 5.31 2.65 -6.64
CA ALA A 10 4.06 2.35 -5.95
C ALA A 10 2.85 2.57 -6.87
N VAL A 11 2.88 3.62 -7.69
CA VAL A 11 1.84 3.88 -8.72
C VAL A 11 1.82 2.76 -9.75
N ALA A 12 2.97 2.41 -10.33
CA ALA A 12 3.06 1.36 -11.35
C ALA A 12 2.58 0.00 -10.82
N LEU A 13 2.97 -0.38 -9.60
CA LEU A 13 2.52 -1.64 -9.00
C LEU A 13 1.04 -1.63 -8.64
N SER A 14 0.51 -0.49 -8.18
CA SER A 14 -0.93 -0.34 -7.91
C SER A 14 -1.76 -0.57 -9.18
N GLN A 15 -1.36 0.08 -10.28
CA GLN A 15 -1.99 -0.10 -11.59
C GLN A 15 -1.87 -1.54 -12.08
N PHE A 16 -0.71 -2.18 -11.88
CA PHE A 16 -0.54 -3.57 -12.24
C PHE A 16 -1.51 -4.50 -11.48
N LEU A 17 -1.63 -4.34 -10.17
CA LEU A 17 -2.54 -5.16 -9.36
C LEU A 17 -4.01 -4.95 -9.75
N GLU A 18 -4.41 -3.69 -9.96
CA GLU A 18 -5.77 -3.34 -10.38
C GLU A 18 -6.13 -3.97 -11.74
N ASN A 19 -5.20 -3.97 -12.69
CA ASN A 19 -5.42 -4.50 -14.05
C ASN A 19 -5.27 -6.03 -14.15
N ASN A 20 -4.69 -6.69 -13.14
CA ASN A 20 -4.36 -8.13 -13.20
C ASN A 20 -5.09 -8.96 -12.12
N GLN A 21 -6.23 -8.49 -11.62
CA GLN A 21 -7.00 -9.15 -10.55
C GLN A 21 -7.39 -10.62 -10.84
N GLN A 22 -7.57 -10.99 -12.11
CA GLN A 22 -7.85 -12.37 -12.53
C GLN A 22 -6.67 -13.31 -12.26
N GLN A 23 -5.45 -12.83 -12.42
CA GLN A 23 -4.22 -13.59 -12.19
C GLN A 23 -3.75 -13.47 -10.73
N ILE A 24 -4.01 -12.30 -10.13
CA ILE A 24 -3.58 -11.95 -8.77
C ILE A 24 -4.82 -11.53 -7.97
N ASN A 25 -5.54 -12.51 -7.45
CA ASN A 25 -6.70 -12.27 -6.62
C ASN A 25 -6.28 -11.98 -5.17
N LEU A 26 -6.49 -10.74 -4.74
CA LEU A 26 -6.19 -10.26 -3.40
C LEU A 26 -7.35 -10.41 -2.40
N MET A 27 -8.54 -10.78 -2.87
CA MET A 27 -9.70 -10.95 -2.02
C MET A 27 -9.42 -11.96 -0.90
N ASP A 28 -9.64 -11.52 0.34
CA ASP A 28 -9.44 -12.28 1.57
C ASP A 28 -8.00 -12.79 1.76
N LYS A 29 -7.00 -12.18 1.11
CA LYS A 29 -5.59 -12.52 1.30
C LYS A 29 -4.93 -11.61 2.32
N ALA A 30 -4.07 -12.19 3.16
CA ALA A 30 -3.16 -11.42 4.00
C ALA A 30 -1.99 -10.90 3.17
N VAL A 31 -1.77 -9.58 3.18
CA VAL A 31 -0.71 -8.90 2.44
C VAL A 31 0.17 -8.11 3.41
N LEU A 32 1.49 -8.30 3.33
CA LEU A 32 2.47 -7.52 4.08
C LEU A 32 3.21 -6.59 3.11
N GLU A 33 3.07 -5.27 3.30
CA GLU A 33 3.87 -4.29 2.57
C GLU A 33 5.10 -3.88 3.40
N LEU A 34 6.29 -4.00 2.80
CA LEU A 34 7.56 -3.57 3.38
C LEU A 34 7.99 -2.25 2.73
N GLY A 35 8.27 -1.23 3.55
CA GLY A 35 8.64 0.09 3.03
C GLY A 35 7.45 0.81 2.38
N ALA A 36 6.30 0.81 3.05
CA ALA A 36 5.04 1.30 2.50
C ALA A 36 5.03 2.80 2.15
N GLY A 37 5.94 3.58 2.72
CA GLY A 37 6.09 5.01 2.51
C GLY A 37 4.81 5.76 2.85
N THR A 38 4.09 6.22 1.82
CA THR A 38 2.80 6.89 1.97
C THR A 38 1.64 5.92 2.21
N GLY A 39 1.82 4.63 1.96
CA GLY A 39 0.79 3.60 2.07
C GLY A 39 -0.12 3.48 0.84
N LEU A 40 0.20 4.12 -0.30
CA LEU A 40 -0.64 4.06 -1.50
C LEU A 40 -0.94 2.62 -1.93
N LEU A 41 0.09 1.78 -2.02
CA LEU A 41 -0.08 0.39 -2.44
C LEU A 41 -0.89 -0.40 -1.40
N SER A 42 -0.67 -0.19 -0.10
CA SER A 42 -1.50 -0.74 0.98
C SER A 42 -2.98 -0.36 0.84
N ILE A 43 -3.28 0.90 0.50
CA ILE A 43 -4.65 1.35 0.27
C ILE A 43 -5.25 0.59 -0.92
N VAL A 44 -4.55 0.54 -2.06
CA VAL A 44 -5.04 -0.15 -3.26
C VAL A 44 -5.23 -1.64 -2.98
N ALA A 45 -4.28 -2.32 -2.34
CA ALA A 45 -4.43 -3.73 -1.97
C ALA A 45 -5.65 -3.95 -1.04
N SER A 46 -5.89 -3.05 -0.08
CA SER A 46 -7.06 -3.11 0.80
C SER A 46 -8.37 -2.92 0.04
N LEU A 47 -8.41 -2.00 -0.93
CA LEU A 47 -9.57 -1.78 -1.81
C LEU A 47 -9.85 -3.00 -2.71
N LEU A 48 -8.82 -3.75 -3.08
CA LEU A 48 -8.91 -5.01 -3.81
C LEU A 48 -9.28 -6.21 -2.91
N GLY A 49 -9.61 -5.97 -1.64
CA GLY A 49 -10.10 -6.98 -0.70
C GLY A 49 -9.04 -7.67 0.15
N ALA A 50 -7.79 -7.19 0.14
CA ALA A 50 -6.75 -7.73 1.00
C ALA A 50 -6.86 -7.27 2.46
N TRP A 51 -6.39 -8.13 3.36
CA TRP A 51 -6.06 -7.80 4.73
C TRP A 51 -4.61 -7.34 4.80
N VAL A 52 -4.40 -6.03 4.84
CA VAL A 52 -3.05 -5.44 4.69
C VAL A 52 -2.42 -5.11 6.04
N MET A 53 -1.16 -5.53 6.20
CA MET A 53 -0.23 -5.01 7.21
C MET A 53 0.83 -4.18 6.50
N ALA A 54 0.82 -2.86 6.74
CA ALA A 54 1.80 -1.94 6.18
C ALA A 54 2.93 -1.66 7.17
N THR A 55 4.18 -1.78 6.73
CA THR A 55 5.36 -1.57 7.58
C THR A 55 6.35 -0.62 6.91
N ASP A 56 7.02 0.21 7.72
CA ASP A 56 8.10 1.09 7.29
C ASP A 56 8.92 1.52 8.52
N LEU A 57 9.92 2.37 8.31
CA LEU A 57 10.77 2.96 9.34
C LEU A 57 9.98 3.89 10.28
N PRO A 58 10.43 4.04 11.55
CA PRO A 58 9.71 4.83 12.55
C PRO A 58 9.41 6.28 12.16
N ASP A 59 10.26 6.89 11.32
CA ASP A 59 10.13 8.29 10.88
C ASP A 59 8.90 8.53 10.00
N VAL A 60 8.37 7.51 9.33
CA VAL A 60 7.21 7.64 8.45
C VAL A 60 5.93 7.05 9.01
N LEU A 61 6.00 6.25 10.09
CA LEU A 61 4.84 5.55 10.64
C LEU A 61 3.69 6.49 11.00
N THR A 62 3.97 7.71 11.48
CA THR A 62 2.91 8.71 11.75
C THR A 62 2.12 9.07 10.49
N ASN A 63 2.80 9.32 9.37
CA ASN A 63 2.15 9.67 8.11
C ASN A 63 1.46 8.47 7.46
N LEU A 64 2.12 7.31 7.46
CA LEU A 64 1.55 6.05 6.99
C LEU A 64 0.27 5.72 7.75
N THR A 65 0.31 5.80 9.08
CA THR A 65 -0.86 5.56 9.93
C THR A 65 -1.97 6.58 9.67
N PHE A 66 -1.63 7.86 9.45
CA PHE A 66 -2.62 8.87 9.09
C PHE A 66 -3.33 8.54 7.77
N ASN A 67 -2.58 8.15 6.73
CA ASN A 67 -3.17 7.82 5.42
C ASN A 67 -4.00 6.53 5.43
N LEU A 68 -3.67 5.56 6.29
CA LEU A 68 -4.40 4.30 6.42
C LEU A 68 -5.58 4.37 7.38
N ARG A 69 -5.70 5.46 8.15
CA ARG A 69 -6.87 5.71 9.00
C ARG A 69 -8.02 6.22 8.12
N ARG A 70 -9.20 5.67 8.37
CA ARG A 70 -10.47 6.17 7.84
C ARG A 70 -10.89 7.45 8.54
#